data_AF-A0A1F8TXA9-F1
#
_entry.id   AF-A0A1F8TXA9-F1
#
_cell.length_a   1.000
_cell.length_b   1.000
_cell.length_c   1.000
_cell.angle_alpha   90.00
_cell.angle_beta   90.00
_cell.angle_gamma   90.00
#
_symmetry.space_group_name_H-M   'P 1'
#
loop_
_entity.id
_entity.type
_entity.pdbx_description
1 polymer ?
#
loop_
_entity_poly.entity_id
_entity_poly.type
_entity_poly.pdbx_seq_one_letter_code
_entity_poly.pdbx_strand_id
1 'polypeptide(L)'
;MKKNNFVVGVLLIFLGLAFFLKNYNISVINTLILLGGLYFLYDYVAKKQQPHLVFGIILSATGIIILFKDLGKLKLDLNGEMFLIVLGAVFLLLYFSKRIVGFVFPGIILPAIALFIMLEKNINGFYMWPSFFILLGLAFYLIYFTAFIHNSNWPLIPGTILVLFGLAAFAFVLGIVTIDMIKGLAQYQNYIISGAIVLLGVGLLYKGLRK
;
A
#
# COMPACT_ATOMS: atom_id res chain seq x y z
N MET A 1 -39.34 3.79 27.76
CA MET A 1 -39.59 2.61 26.90
C MET A 1 -38.25 2.07 26.41
N LYS A 2 -38.09 0.74 26.43
CA LYS A 2 -36.82 0.00 26.51
C LYS A 2 -35.86 0.33 25.37
N LYS A 3 -34.67 0.87 25.70
CA LYS A 3 -33.51 1.13 24.81
C LYS A 3 -33.22 -0.03 23.84
N ASN A 4 -33.53 -1.26 24.25
CA ASN A 4 -33.40 -2.48 23.46
C ASN A 4 -34.34 -2.53 22.24
N ASN A 5 -35.58 -2.05 22.38
CA ASN A 5 -36.57 -2.07 21.29
C ASN A 5 -36.21 -1.05 20.19
N PHE A 6 -35.55 0.06 20.56
CA PHE A 6 -35.06 1.05 19.61
C PHE A 6 -33.92 0.50 18.76
N VAL A 7 -32.93 -0.16 19.37
CA VAL A 7 -31.81 -0.80 18.66
C VAL A 7 -32.30 -1.87 17.69
N VAL A 8 -33.25 -2.71 18.12
CA VAL A 8 -33.86 -3.75 17.27
C VAL A 8 -34.64 -3.13 16.10
N GLY A 9 -35.36 -2.03 16.34
CA GLY A 9 -36.08 -1.30 15.28
C GLY A 9 -35.13 -0.71 14.22
N VAL A 10 -34.02 -0.11 14.65
CA VAL A 10 -32.99 0.41 13.73
C VAL A 10 -32.35 -0.71 12.92
N LEU A 11 -32.03 -1.84 13.56
CA LEU A 11 -31.51 -3.03 12.88
C LEU A 11 -32.47 -3.55 11.81
N LEU A 12 -33.77 -3.61 12.11
CA LEU A 12 -34.82 -4.01 11.17
C LEU A 12 -34.93 -3.05 9.98
N ILE A 13 -34.77 -1.74 10.19
CA ILE A 13 -34.75 -0.75 9.09
C ILE A 13 -33.55 -1.00 8.18
N PHE A 14 -32.36 -1.19 8.75
CA PHE A 14 -31.15 -1.50 7.96
C PHE A 14 -31.30 -2.81 7.17
N LEU A 15 -31.86 -3.84 7.80
CA LEU A 15 -32.17 -5.12 7.15
C LEU A 15 -33.20 -4.96 6.03
N GLY A 16 -34.28 -4.22 6.26
CA GLY A 16 -35.32 -3.95 5.28
C GLY A 16 -34.79 -3.19 4.07
N LEU A 17 -33.97 -2.16 4.28
CA LEU A 17 -33.28 -1.44 3.21
C LEU A 17 -32.36 -2.37 2.41
N ALA A 18 -31.58 -3.23 3.08
CA ALA A 18 -30.69 -4.18 2.42
C ALA A 18 -31.44 -5.21 1.56
N PHE A 19 -32.58 -5.72 2.06
CA PHE A 19 -33.46 -6.60 1.29
C PHE A 19 -34.17 -5.89 0.13
N PHE A 20 -34.55 -4.62 0.29
CA PHE A 20 -35.14 -3.82 -0.80
C PHE A 20 -34.14 -3.61 -1.94
N LEU A 21 -32.89 -3.27 -1.61
CA LEU A 21 -31.81 -3.07 -2.59
C LEU A 21 -31.41 -4.38 -3.30
N LYS A 22 -31.67 -5.55 -2.68
CA LYS A 22 -31.53 -6.86 -3.33
C LYS A 22 -32.35 -6.99 -4.62
N ASN A 23 -33.52 -6.36 -4.69
CA ASN A 23 -34.35 -6.37 -5.90
C ASN A 23 -33.70 -5.65 -7.09
N TYR A 24 -32.66 -4.84 -6.85
CA TYR A 24 -31.88 -4.15 -7.87
C TYR A 24 -30.54 -4.84 -8.19
N ASN A 25 -30.42 -6.15 -7.90
CA ASN A 25 -29.19 -6.94 -8.03
C ASN A 25 -28.02 -6.46 -7.14
N ILE A 26 -28.29 -5.65 -6.12
CA ILE A 26 -27.28 -5.23 -5.15
C ILE A 26 -27.23 -6.27 -4.02
N SER A 27 -26.03 -6.69 -3.61
CA SER A 27 -25.91 -7.65 -2.51
C SER A 27 -26.34 -7.05 -1.17
N VAL A 28 -27.09 -7.84 -0.40
CA VAL A 28 -27.53 -7.50 0.96
C VAL A 28 -26.34 -7.18 1.85
N ILE A 29 -25.26 -7.97 1.75
CA ILE A 29 -24.04 -7.79 2.55
C ILE A 29 -23.38 -6.46 2.22
N ASN A 30 -23.28 -6.13 0.92
CA ASN A 30 -22.65 -4.90 0.45
C ASN A 30 -23.41 -3.66 0.92
N THR A 31 -24.75 -3.76 0.92
CA THR A 31 -25.63 -2.72 1.43
C THR A 31 -25.46 -2.51 2.93
N LEU A 32 -25.35 -3.60 3.71
CA LEU A 32 -25.11 -3.53 5.15
C LEU A 32 -23.74 -2.91 5.48
N ILE A 33 -22.71 -3.18 4.67
CA ILE A 33 -21.39 -2.54 4.82
C ILE A 33 -21.48 -1.03 4.65
N LEU A 34 -22.17 -0.55 3.61
CA LEU A 34 -22.39 0.89 3.39
C LEU A 34 -23.17 1.52 4.55
N LEU A 35 -24.28 0.90 4.95
CA LEU A 35 -25.15 1.39 6.00
C LEU A 35 -24.43 1.42 7.36
N GLY A 36 -23.62 0.41 7.65
CA GLY A 36 -22.72 0.38 8.81
C GLY A 36 -21.69 1.52 8.77
N GLY A 37 -21.10 1.80 7.61
CA GLY A 37 -20.19 2.93 7.43
C GLY A 37 -20.86 4.29 7.69
N LEU A 38 -22.06 4.50 7.14
CA LEU A 38 -22.86 5.70 7.39
C LEU A 38 -23.23 5.83 8.86
N TYR A 39 -23.57 4.73 9.52
CA TYR A 39 -23.84 4.72 10.96
C TYR A 39 -22.62 5.14 11.78
N PHE A 40 -21.43 4.62 11.47
CA PHE A 40 -20.20 5.02 12.15
C PHE A 40 -19.81 6.48 11.88
N LEU A 41 -20.06 7.00 10.67
CA LEU A 41 -19.90 8.42 10.37
C LEU A 41 -20.88 9.30 11.16
N TYR A 42 -22.14 8.88 11.26
CA TYR A 42 -23.14 9.56 12.09
C TYR A 42 -22.74 9.56 13.57
N ASP A 43 -22.31 8.41 14.09
CA ASP A 43 -21.88 8.28 15.49
C ASP A 43 -20.60 9.08 15.77
N TYR A 44 -19.73 9.26 14.78
CA TYR A 44 -18.61 10.19 14.87
C TYR A 44 -19.07 11.64 15.03
N VAL A 45 -20.05 12.11 14.26
CA VAL A 45 -20.58 13.48 14.40
C VAL A 45 -21.16 13.68 15.81
N ALA A 46 -21.81 12.66 16.38
CA ALA A 46 -22.41 12.72 17.70
C ALA A 46 -21.38 12.64 18.85
N LYS A 47 -20.41 11.72 18.78
CA LYS A 47 -19.49 11.40 19.90
C LYS A 47 -18.07 11.94 19.71
N LYS A 48 -17.71 12.40 18.50
CA LYS A 48 -16.38 12.88 18.11
C LYS A 48 -15.22 11.91 18.38
N GLN A 49 -15.51 10.62 18.51
CA GLN A 49 -14.50 9.59 18.79
C GLN A 49 -13.80 9.14 17.51
N GLN A 50 -12.47 9.21 17.50
CA GLN A 50 -11.68 8.96 16.29
C GLN A 50 -11.81 7.56 15.66
N PRO A 51 -11.95 6.45 16.42
CA PRO A 51 -12.17 5.14 15.80
C PRO A 51 -13.42 5.11 14.92
N HIS A 52 -14.48 5.84 15.32
CA HIS A 52 -15.75 5.88 14.58
C HIS A 52 -15.60 6.59 13.23
N LEU A 53 -14.76 7.64 13.15
CA LEU A 53 -14.42 8.27 11.87
C LEU A 53 -13.68 7.28 10.96
N VAL A 54 -12.66 6.60 11.49
CA VAL A 54 -11.82 5.67 10.72
C VAL A 54 -12.67 4.53 10.17
N PHE A 55 -13.43 3.83 11.02
CA PHE A 55 -14.34 2.78 10.59
C PHE A 55 -15.42 3.31 9.64
N GLY A 56 -15.97 4.50 9.92
CA GLY A 56 -16.96 5.15 9.09
C GLY A 56 -16.47 5.40 7.68
N ILE A 57 -15.30 6.02 7.50
CA ILE A 57 -14.69 6.30 6.20
C ILE A 57 -14.38 4.99 5.47
N ILE A 58 -13.76 4.02 6.13
CA ILE A 58 -13.37 2.75 5.50
C ILE A 58 -14.60 1.99 5.01
N LEU A 59 -15.59 1.79 5.87
CA LEU A 59 -16.81 1.04 5.55
C LEU A 59 -17.64 1.75 4.49
N SER A 60 -17.78 3.08 4.57
CA SER A 60 -18.56 3.83 3.59
C SER A 60 -17.88 3.87 2.23
N ALA A 61 -16.56 4.15 2.16
CA ALA A 61 -15.82 4.13 0.90
C ALA A 61 -15.83 2.73 0.26
N THR A 62 -15.60 1.68 1.05
CA THR A 62 -15.67 0.29 0.57
C THR A 62 -17.08 -0.04 0.09
N GLY A 63 -18.11 0.31 0.86
CA GLY A 63 -19.51 0.11 0.50
C GLY A 63 -19.89 0.82 -0.80
N ILE A 64 -19.46 2.07 -1.00
CA ILE A 64 -19.70 2.82 -2.25
C ILE A 64 -19.06 2.10 -3.43
N ILE A 65 -17.78 1.74 -3.33
CA ILE A 65 -17.05 1.09 -4.43
C ILE A 65 -17.71 -0.22 -4.84
N ILE A 66 -18.12 -1.03 -3.86
CA ILE A 66 -18.80 -2.30 -4.12
C ILE A 66 -20.20 -2.06 -4.74
N LEU A 67 -20.94 -1.03 -4.32
CA LEU A 67 -22.20 -0.66 -4.98
C LEU A 67 -22.01 -0.30 -6.46
N PHE A 68 -20.97 0.46 -6.80
CA PHE A 68 -20.68 0.77 -8.20
C PHE A 68 -20.32 -0.48 -9.02
N LYS A 69 -19.72 -1.50 -8.39
CA LYS A 69 -19.48 -2.81 -9.00
C LYS A 69 -20.78 -3.57 -9.22
N ASP A 70 -21.64 -3.67 -8.21
CA ASP A 70 -22.95 -4.35 -8.30
C ASP A 70 -23.85 -3.70 -9.36
N LEU A 71 -23.74 -2.39 -9.56
CA LEU A 71 -24.43 -1.63 -10.61
C LEU A 71 -23.82 -1.80 -12.02
N GLY A 72 -22.79 -2.64 -12.17
CA GLY A 72 -22.14 -2.92 -13.46
C GLY A 72 -21.32 -1.76 -14.04
N LYS A 73 -21.13 -0.66 -13.29
CA LYS A 73 -20.36 0.52 -13.73
C LYS A 73 -18.86 0.35 -13.55
N LEU A 74 -18.43 -0.60 -12.71
CA LEU A 74 -17.03 -0.94 -12.46
C LEU A 74 -16.78 -2.40 -12.89
N LYS A 75 -16.03 -2.58 -13.98
CA LYS A 75 -15.63 -3.91 -14.52
C LYS A 75 -14.38 -4.48 -13.85
N LEU A 76 -13.76 -3.76 -12.92
CA LEU A 76 -12.53 -4.18 -12.27
C LEU A 76 -12.86 -5.00 -11.01
N ASP A 77 -12.30 -6.20 -10.89
CA ASP A 77 -12.53 -7.13 -9.77
C ASP A 77 -11.65 -6.76 -8.55
N LEU A 78 -11.91 -5.57 -7.98
CA LEU A 78 -11.01 -4.84 -7.05
C LEU A 78 -11.38 -4.95 -5.56
N ASN A 79 -12.14 -5.97 -5.16
CA ASN A 79 -12.77 -5.97 -3.84
C ASN A 79 -11.76 -5.97 -2.68
N GLY A 80 -10.51 -6.42 -2.87
CA GLY A 80 -9.46 -6.39 -1.85
C GLY A 80 -8.49 -5.23 -1.98
N GLU A 81 -8.17 -4.85 -3.21
CA GLU A 81 -7.17 -3.84 -3.55
C GLU A 81 -7.66 -2.44 -3.22
N MET A 82 -8.93 -2.16 -3.52
CA MET A 82 -9.53 -0.88 -3.18
C MET A 82 -9.63 -0.68 -1.67
N PHE A 83 -9.90 -1.74 -0.92
CA PHE A 83 -9.87 -1.70 0.54
C PHE A 83 -8.49 -1.28 1.06
N LEU A 84 -7.42 -1.87 0.51
CA LEU A 84 -6.04 -1.51 0.86
C LEU A 84 -5.70 -0.04 0.49
N ILE A 85 -6.15 0.43 -0.67
CA ILE A 85 -5.96 1.84 -1.09
C ILE A 85 -6.69 2.80 -0.14
N VAL A 86 -7.97 2.53 0.15
CA VAL A 86 -8.78 3.35 1.06
C VAL A 86 -8.17 3.35 2.47
N LEU A 87 -7.77 2.18 2.96
CA LEU A 87 -7.14 2.06 4.27
C LEU A 87 -5.83 2.85 4.34
N GLY A 88 -5.00 2.77 3.30
CA GLY A 88 -3.80 3.58 3.15
C GLY A 88 -4.11 5.09 3.15
N ALA A 89 -5.10 5.51 2.37
CA ALA A 89 -5.53 6.91 2.33
C ALA A 89 -5.98 7.41 3.72
N VAL A 90 -6.69 6.59 4.49
CA VAL A 90 -7.10 6.92 5.87
C VAL A 90 -5.89 7.11 6.78
N PHE A 91 -4.89 6.23 6.70
CA PHE A 91 -3.64 6.39 7.45
C PHE A 91 -2.88 7.66 7.06
N LEU A 92 -2.82 8.00 5.77
CA LEU A 92 -2.24 9.27 5.31
C LEU A 92 -3.01 10.48 5.83
N LEU A 93 -4.35 10.46 5.81
CA LEU A 93 -5.17 11.52 6.38
C LEU A 93 -4.91 11.69 7.89
N LEU A 94 -4.79 10.58 8.63
CA LEU A 94 -4.42 10.60 10.05
C LEU A 94 -3.01 11.16 10.26
N TYR A 95 -2.06 10.86 9.38
CA TYR A 95 -0.73 11.46 9.42
C TYR A 95 -0.81 12.99 9.25
N PHE A 96 -1.50 13.50 8.23
CA PHE A 96 -1.60 14.94 8.03
C PHE A 96 -2.36 15.65 9.16
N SER A 97 -3.35 14.99 9.76
CA SER A 97 -4.13 15.52 10.88
C SER A 97 -3.35 15.54 12.21
N LYS A 98 -2.66 14.44 12.53
CA LYS A 98 -2.01 14.25 13.84
C LYS A 98 -0.51 14.45 13.85
N ARG A 99 0.11 14.53 12.67
CA ARG A 99 1.57 14.58 12.47
C ARG A 99 2.34 13.41 13.12
N ILE A 100 1.67 12.27 13.36
CA ILE A 100 2.31 11.06 13.89
C ILE A 100 2.94 10.29 12.74
N VAL A 101 4.27 10.31 12.67
CA VAL A 101 5.08 9.72 11.58
C VAL A 101 4.77 8.24 11.34
N GLY A 102 4.43 7.48 12.39
CA GLY A 102 4.09 6.06 12.29
C GLY A 102 2.93 5.75 11.32
N PHE A 103 2.01 6.69 11.07
CA PHE A 103 0.90 6.47 10.14
C PHE A 103 1.29 6.58 8.66
N VAL A 104 2.44 7.17 8.34
CA VAL A 104 2.91 7.34 6.96
C VAL A 104 3.25 5.99 6.34
N PHE A 105 3.83 5.08 7.13
CA PHE A 105 4.22 3.75 6.70
C PHE A 105 3.02 2.94 6.15
N PRO A 106 1.99 2.60 6.96
CA PRO A 106 0.83 1.90 6.43
C PRO A 106 0.08 2.75 5.38
N GLY A 107 0.13 4.08 5.50
CA GLY A 107 -0.51 4.98 4.56
C GLY A 107 0.00 4.91 3.12
N ILE A 108 1.29 4.61 2.94
CA ILE A 108 1.94 4.55 1.63
C ILE A 108 2.22 3.09 1.20
N ILE A 109 2.49 2.19 2.14
CA ILE A 109 2.75 0.77 1.84
C ILE A 109 1.48 0.04 1.40
N LEU A 110 0.33 0.28 2.04
CA LEU A 110 -0.91 -0.42 1.68
C LEU A 110 -1.37 -0.14 0.23
N PRO A 111 -1.36 1.12 -0.26
CA PRO A 111 -1.64 1.39 -1.66
C PRO A 111 -0.63 0.77 -2.62
N ALA A 112 0.65 0.69 -2.25
CA ALA A 112 1.67 0.04 -3.08
C ALA A 112 1.41 -1.47 -3.23
N ILE A 113 1.02 -2.15 -2.14
CA ILE A 113 0.60 -3.56 -2.17
C ILE A 113 -0.65 -3.73 -3.05
N ALA A 114 -1.64 -2.84 -2.90
CA ALA A 114 -2.84 -2.88 -3.72
C ALA A 114 -2.52 -2.75 -5.21
N LEU A 115 -1.65 -1.81 -5.58
CA LEU A 115 -1.20 -1.63 -6.96
C LEU A 115 -0.49 -2.86 -7.50
N PHE A 116 0.33 -3.54 -6.68
CA PHE A 116 0.95 -4.80 -7.07
C PHE A 116 -0.08 -5.88 -7.39
N ILE A 117 -1.06 -6.10 -6.51
CA ILE A 117 -2.12 -7.11 -6.72
C ILE A 117 -2.94 -6.76 -7.98
N MET A 118 -3.24 -5.47 -8.20
CA MET A 118 -3.90 -5.02 -9.42
C MET A 118 -3.06 -5.31 -10.67
N LEU A 119 -1.74 -5.11 -10.60
CA LEU A 119 -0.82 -5.43 -11.70
C LEU A 119 -0.80 -6.93 -12.00
N GLU A 120 -0.68 -7.76 -10.95
CA GLU A 120 -0.62 -9.22 -11.04
C GLU A 120 -1.89 -9.83 -11.62
N LYS A 121 -3.07 -9.27 -11.31
CA LYS A 121 -4.35 -9.74 -11.86
C LYS A 121 -4.56 -9.38 -13.34
N ASN A 122 -4.04 -8.25 -13.78
CA ASN A 122 -4.27 -7.74 -15.14
C ASN A 122 -3.16 -8.11 -16.12
N ILE A 123 -1.98 -8.47 -15.62
CA ILE A 123 -0.77 -8.78 -16.41
C ILE A 123 -0.27 -10.17 -16.01
N ASN A 124 0.24 -10.93 -16.98
CA ASN A 124 0.68 -12.31 -16.82
C ASN A 124 1.55 -12.53 -15.56
N GLY A 125 0.98 -13.15 -14.52
CA GLY A 125 1.52 -13.11 -13.14
C GLY A 125 2.89 -13.75 -12.95
N PHE A 126 3.28 -14.68 -13.83
CA PHE A 126 4.55 -15.42 -13.69
C PHE A 126 5.79 -14.53 -13.75
N TYR A 127 5.75 -13.43 -14.51
CA TYR A 127 6.89 -12.54 -14.70
C TYR A 127 6.85 -11.28 -13.84
N MET A 128 5.77 -11.07 -13.09
CA MET A 128 5.49 -9.79 -12.42
C MET A 128 5.93 -9.73 -10.97
N TRP A 129 6.35 -10.84 -10.36
CA TRP A 129 6.81 -10.87 -8.97
C TRP A 129 7.94 -9.85 -8.65
N PRO A 130 8.88 -9.48 -9.55
CA PRO A 130 9.89 -8.47 -9.24
C PRO A 130 9.30 -7.05 -9.08
N SER A 131 8.14 -6.78 -9.69
CA SER A 131 7.47 -5.49 -9.59
C SER A 131 7.02 -5.17 -8.15
N PHE A 132 6.76 -6.19 -7.32
CA PHE A 132 6.46 -6.02 -5.90
C PHE A 132 7.58 -5.25 -5.18
N PHE A 133 8.83 -5.65 -5.40
CA PHE A 133 9.99 -5.02 -4.76
C PHE A 133 10.19 -3.59 -5.25
N ILE A 134 9.94 -3.33 -6.54
CA ILE A 134 10.03 -1.98 -7.10
C ILE A 134 8.95 -1.08 -6.49
N LEU A 135 7.69 -1.53 -6.46
CA LEU A 135 6.56 -0.80 -5.87
C LEU A 135 6.78 -0.53 -4.38
N LEU A 136 7.29 -1.51 -3.64
CA LEU A 136 7.61 -1.34 -2.22
C LEU A 136 8.79 -0.38 -2.02
N GLY A 137 9.82 -0.44 -2.87
CA GLY A 137 10.94 0.49 -2.85
C GLY A 137 10.52 1.93 -3.17
N LEU A 138 9.63 2.12 -4.15
CA LEU A 138 8.99 3.40 -4.43
C LEU A 138 8.15 3.91 -3.24
N ALA A 139 7.47 3.02 -2.52
CA ALA A 139 6.75 3.38 -1.31
C ALA A 139 7.69 3.97 -0.25
N PHE A 140 8.89 3.41 -0.07
CA PHE A 140 9.90 3.98 0.84
C PHE A 140 10.42 5.35 0.39
N TYR A 141 10.57 5.59 -0.91
CA TYR A 141 10.88 6.93 -1.41
C TYR A 141 9.75 7.93 -1.14
N LEU A 142 8.50 7.52 -1.34
CA LEU A 142 7.35 8.36 -0.99
C LEU A 142 7.30 8.64 0.53
N ILE A 143 7.61 7.66 1.38
CA ILE A 143 7.74 7.86 2.84
C ILE A 143 8.84 8.90 3.14
N TYR A 144 9.97 8.84 2.45
CA TYR A 144 11.04 9.83 2.59
C TYR A 144 10.53 11.25 2.28
N PHE A 145 9.97 11.45 1.09
CA PHE A 145 9.50 12.78 0.65
C PHE A 145 8.36 13.33 1.49
N THR A 146 7.49 12.46 2.02
CA THR A 146 6.34 12.89 2.82
C THR A 146 6.68 13.22 4.27
N ALA A 147 7.59 12.49 4.91
CA ALA A 147 7.77 12.58 6.36
C ALA A 147 9.21 12.79 6.84
N PHE A 148 10.21 12.54 6.00
CA PHE A 148 11.61 12.46 6.44
C PHE A 148 12.60 13.34 5.65
N ILE A 149 12.16 14.09 4.64
CA ILE A 149 13.01 14.88 3.74
C ILE A 149 14.00 15.82 4.46
N HIS A 150 13.66 16.31 5.65
CA HIS A 150 14.52 17.16 6.48
C HIS A 150 14.99 16.52 7.79
N ASN A 151 14.54 15.29 8.08
CA ASN A 151 14.77 14.65 9.37
C ASN A 151 15.78 13.50 9.28
N SER A 152 15.64 12.61 8.29
CA SER A 152 16.50 11.44 8.17
C SER A 152 16.45 10.83 6.78
N ASN A 153 17.61 10.43 6.28
CA ASN A 153 17.73 9.73 5.00
C ASN A 153 17.50 8.21 5.13
N TRP A 154 17.20 7.71 6.33
CA TRP A 154 17.06 6.27 6.55
C TRP A 154 16.06 5.57 5.60
N PRO A 155 14.86 6.12 5.28
CA PRO A 155 13.93 5.45 4.36
C PRO A 155 14.47 5.28 2.94
N LEU A 156 15.46 6.10 2.52
CA LEU A 156 16.11 5.95 1.22
C LEU A 156 16.88 4.62 1.13
N ILE A 157 17.49 4.16 2.23
CA ILE A 157 18.31 2.94 2.24
C ILE A 157 17.49 1.69 1.84
N PRO A 158 16.40 1.32 2.55
CA PRO A 158 15.58 0.18 2.14
C PRO A 158 14.90 0.45 0.80
N GLY A 159 14.52 1.70 0.49
CA GLY A 159 13.94 2.06 -0.82
C GLY A 159 14.88 1.72 -1.98
N THR A 160 16.14 2.16 -1.90
CA THR A 160 17.15 1.89 -2.93
C THR A 160 17.48 0.40 -3.03
N ILE A 161 17.64 -0.29 -1.89
CA ILE A 161 17.92 -1.74 -1.89
C ILE A 161 16.79 -2.50 -2.58
N LEU A 162 15.53 -2.20 -2.25
CA LEU A 162 14.36 -2.87 -2.82
C LEU A 162 14.20 -2.58 -4.32
N VAL A 163 14.41 -1.33 -4.75
CA VAL A 163 14.37 -0.99 -6.18
C VAL A 163 15.48 -1.70 -6.95
N LEU A 164 16.73 -1.66 -6.46
CA LEU A 164 17.85 -2.33 -7.13
C LEU A 164 17.62 -3.85 -7.20
N PHE A 165 17.15 -4.46 -6.12
CA PHE A 165 16.81 -5.87 -6.08
C PHE A 165 15.68 -6.20 -7.07
N GLY A 166 14.62 -5.40 -7.08
CA GLY A 166 13.50 -5.56 -8.01
C GLY A 166 13.92 -5.44 -9.47
N LEU A 167 14.77 -4.47 -9.81
CA LEU A 167 15.33 -4.30 -11.16
C LEU A 167 16.24 -5.47 -11.56
N ALA A 168 17.10 -5.94 -10.66
CA ALA A 168 17.97 -7.09 -10.91
C ALA A 168 17.15 -8.37 -11.13
N ALA A 169 16.12 -8.59 -10.31
CA ALA A 169 15.18 -9.68 -10.48
C ALA A 169 14.40 -9.55 -11.81
N PHE A 170 13.99 -8.34 -12.20
CA PHE A 170 13.34 -8.10 -13.49
C PHE A 170 14.27 -8.46 -14.66
N ALA A 171 15.54 -8.08 -14.59
CA ALA A 171 16.54 -8.40 -15.61
C ALA A 171 16.80 -9.91 -15.72
N PHE A 172 16.76 -10.64 -14.60
CA PHE A 172 16.85 -12.10 -14.58
C PHE A 172 15.62 -12.75 -15.23
N VAL A 173 14.43 -12.27 -14.87
CA VAL A 173 13.16 -12.79 -15.36
C VAL A 173 12.97 -12.55 -16.86
N LEU A 174 13.45 -11.42 -17.38
CA LEU A 174 13.46 -11.11 -18.82
C LEU A 174 14.57 -11.84 -19.61
N GLY A 175 15.44 -12.60 -18.94
CA GLY A 175 16.57 -13.27 -19.60
C GLY A 175 17.68 -12.32 -20.08
N ILE A 176 17.69 -11.06 -19.63
CA ILE A 176 18.77 -10.10 -19.91
C ILE A 176 20.04 -10.53 -19.17
N VAL A 177 19.89 -11.08 -17.96
CA VAL A 177 20.99 -11.56 -17.12
C VAL A 177 20.83 -13.05 -16.90
N THR A 178 21.68 -13.85 -17.54
CA THR A 178 21.72 -15.31 -17.40
C THR A 178 22.63 -15.71 -16.24
N ILE A 179 22.36 -16.86 -15.61
CA ILE A 179 23.19 -17.44 -14.52
C ILE A 179 24.67 -17.53 -14.92
N ASP A 180 24.96 -17.78 -16.20
CA ASP A 180 26.32 -17.87 -16.72
C ASP A 180 27.05 -16.52 -16.77
N MET A 181 26.35 -15.41 -17.01
CA MET A 181 26.92 -14.06 -16.89
C MET A 181 27.23 -13.70 -15.44
N ILE A 182 26.39 -14.11 -14.49
CA ILE A 182 26.62 -13.88 -13.06
C ILE A 182 27.83 -14.68 -12.56
N LYS A 183 27.97 -15.94 -13.01
CA LYS A 183 29.17 -16.76 -12.73
C LYS A 183 30.43 -16.16 -13.35
N GLY A 184 30.34 -15.62 -14.57
CA GLY A 184 31.43 -14.88 -15.20
C GLY A 184 31.85 -13.63 -14.41
N LEU A 185 30.88 -12.86 -13.89
CA LEU A 185 31.16 -11.72 -13.02
C LEU A 185 31.79 -12.12 -11.68
N ALA A 186 31.35 -13.24 -11.10
CA ALA A 186 31.91 -13.79 -9.87
C ALA A 186 33.39 -14.21 -10.05
N GLN A 187 33.79 -14.64 -11.24
CA GLN A 187 35.19 -14.92 -11.57
C GLN A 187 36.04 -13.64 -11.62
N TYR A 188 35.45 -12.49 -11.97
CA TYR A 188 36.08 -11.16 -11.93
C TYR A 188 35.95 -10.45 -10.57
N GLN A 189 35.22 -11.02 -9.62
CA GLN A 189 34.98 -10.41 -8.31
C GLN A 189 36.28 -10.13 -7.56
N ASN A 190 37.24 -11.05 -7.64
CA ASN A 190 38.57 -10.85 -7.04
C ASN A 190 39.31 -9.66 -7.69
N TYR A 191 39.22 -9.48 -9.01
CA TYR A 191 39.86 -8.35 -9.69
C TYR A 191 39.21 -7.01 -9.33
N ILE A 192 37.88 -6.97 -9.21
CA ILE A 192 37.14 -5.76 -8.82
C ILE A 192 37.44 -5.39 -7.37
N ILE A 193 37.43 -6.36 -6.45
CA ILE A 193 37.77 -6.14 -5.05
C ILE A 193 39.23 -5.71 -4.90
N SER A 194 40.16 -6.37 -5.58
CA SER A 194 41.57 -5.98 -5.56
C SER A 194 41.79 -4.57 -6.12
N GLY A 195 41.13 -4.21 -7.23
CA GLY A 195 41.20 -2.86 -7.81
C GLY A 195 40.65 -1.79 -6.86
N ALA A 196 39.53 -2.07 -6.19
CA ALA A 196 38.95 -1.15 -5.21
C ALA A 196 39.87 -0.96 -3.98
N ILE A 197 40.49 -2.03 -3.48
CA ILE A 197 41.47 -1.95 -2.38
C ILE A 197 42.70 -1.14 -2.78
N VAL A 198 43.23 -1.34 -4.00
CA VAL A 198 44.37 -0.57 -4.51
C VAL A 198 44.02 0.91 -4.63
N LEU A 199 42.86 1.24 -5.19
CA LEU A 199 42.40 2.63 -5.33
C LEU A 199 42.18 3.30 -3.97
N LEU A 200 41.61 2.58 -3.00
CA LEU A 200 41.47 3.07 -1.62
C LEU A 200 42.84 3.30 -0.97
N GLY A 201 43.79 2.39 -1.16
CA GLY A 201 45.17 2.53 -0.67
C GLY A 201 45.87 3.75 -1.24
N VAL A 202 45.78 3.95 -2.57
CA VAL A 202 46.35 5.14 -3.24
C VAL A 202 45.68 6.43 -2.75
N GLY A 203 44.35 6.43 -2.59
CA GLY A 203 43.61 7.58 -2.07
C GLY A 203 44.00 7.95 -0.64
N LEU A 204 44.24 6.94 0.22
CA LEU A 204 44.71 7.15 1.60
C LEU A 204 46.15 7.69 1.63
N LEU A 205 47.05 7.16 0.80
CA LEU A 205 48.43 7.63 0.68
C LEU A 205 48.50 9.08 0.17
N TYR A 206 47.70 9.42 -0.84
CA TYR A 206 47.61 10.78 -1.37
C TYR A 206 47.13 11.78 -0.31
N LYS A 207 46.18 11.37 0.53
CA LYS A 207 45.69 12.18 1.64
C LYS A 207 46.71 12.31 2.78
N GLY A 208 47.53 11.29 3.00
CA GLY A 208 48.63 11.31 3.98
C GLY A 208 49.81 12.20 3.57
N LEU A 209 50.12 12.27 2.27
CA LEU A 209 51.17 13.13 1.70
C LEU A 209 50.81 14.62 1.64
N ARG A 210 49.54 14.96 1.87
CA ARG A 210 49.04 16.35 1.93
C ARG A 210 48.95 16.93 3.35
N LYS A 211 49.38 16.18 4.37
CA LYS A 211 49.65 16.68 5.73
C LYS A 211 51.11 17.08 5.85
#